data_AF-A0A4Q6GMU8-F1
#
_entry.id   AF-A0A4Q6GMU8-F1
#
_cell.length_a   1.000
_cell.length_b   1.000
_cell.length_c   1.000
_cell.angle_alpha   90.00
_cell.angle_beta   90.00
_cell.angle_gamma   90.00
#
_symmetry.space_group_name_H-M   'P 1'
#
loop_
_entity.id
_entity.type
_entity.pdbx_description
1 polymer ?
#
loop_
_entity_poly.entity_id
_entity_poly.type
_entity_poly.pdbx_seq_one_letter_code
_entity_poly.pdbx_strand_id
1 'polypeptide(L)'
;VGFQIMGAGGYDVTGIVGFFRRLQSATKLSGDIPANLAHLSSHPLTAERIVDMQARIREMPKKARVDNLDFQLVRARARVLQDESVSGRRDTKNAFETQLKETHRHLQAGAQYGLALLALREGNVLDAQSWLDKARATVKPKEGVLSAESSAGDGATMFAGLSIEIKLAAGQAPAVAKQAVQEADAARQRFPLSRAIARQYGEALLAAGQFEEATRYLRDQTQLYREEPKLHDMLARAYSKQGKIALQHMALAESYVVAGALPAAVAQLELARKAGDVSFYDQAVIDARERELKARQKAEKEEEKER
;
A
#
# COMPACT_ATOMS: atom_id res chain seq x y z
N VAL A 1 -29.06 -3.53 4.23
CA VAL A 1 -28.03 -3.68 3.17
C VAL A 1 -26.65 -4.01 3.74
N GLY A 2 -25.87 -3.07 4.30
CA GLY A 2 -24.50 -3.35 4.77
C GLY A 2 -24.39 -4.50 5.79
N PHE A 3 -25.31 -4.56 6.75
CA PHE A 3 -25.45 -5.68 7.71
C PHE A 3 -25.66 -7.05 7.03
N GLN A 4 -26.52 -7.11 6.02
CA GLN A 4 -26.82 -8.34 5.27
C GLN A 4 -25.63 -8.77 4.41
N ILE A 5 -24.93 -7.82 3.79
CA ILE A 5 -23.70 -8.08 3.02
C ILE A 5 -22.61 -8.67 3.93
N MET A 6 -22.44 -8.12 5.14
CA MET A 6 -21.48 -8.64 6.12
C MET A 6 -21.81 -10.08 6.53
N GLY A 7 -23.09 -10.37 6.80
CA GLY A 7 -23.57 -11.73 7.07
C GLY A 7 -23.35 -12.68 5.88
N ALA A 8 -23.70 -12.27 4.66
CA ALA A 8 -23.51 -13.05 3.44
C ALA A 8 -22.02 -13.30 3.12
N GLY A 9 -21.15 -12.34 3.42
CA GLY A 9 -19.69 -12.48 3.32
C GLY A 9 -19.06 -13.36 4.41
N GLY A 10 -19.87 -13.88 5.34
CA GLY A 10 -19.42 -14.76 6.42
C GLY A 10 -18.59 -14.06 7.50
N TYR A 11 -18.74 -12.74 7.65
CA TYR A 11 -18.11 -11.97 8.73
C TYR A 11 -18.94 -12.02 10.01
N ASP A 12 -18.30 -11.74 11.15
CA ASP A 12 -19.00 -11.62 12.43
C ASP A 12 -19.81 -10.32 12.48
N VAL A 13 -21.14 -10.48 12.47
CA VAL A 13 -22.06 -9.35 12.46
C VAL A 13 -22.11 -8.58 13.78
N THR A 14 -21.62 -9.16 14.88
CA THR A 14 -21.55 -8.48 16.18
C THR A 14 -20.50 -7.37 16.20
N GLY A 15 -19.49 -7.46 15.34
CA GLY A 15 -18.40 -6.49 15.23
C GLY A 15 -18.85 -5.07 14.89
N ILE A 16 -19.98 -4.91 14.18
CA ILE A 16 -20.50 -3.59 13.78
C ILE A 16 -20.92 -2.74 14.99
N VAL A 17 -21.51 -3.36 16.02
CA VAL A 17 -21.92 -2.65 17.25
C VAL A 17 -20.70 -2.22 18.04
N GLY A 18 -19.69 -3.09 18.12
CA GLY A 18 -18.41 -2.75 18.76
C GLY A 18 -17.71 -1.60 18.04
N PHE A 19 -17.71 -1.60 16.70
CA PHE A 19 -17.18 -0.51 15.89
C PHE A 19 -17.92 0.81 16.15
N PHE A 20 -19.25 0.82 16.08
CA PHE A 20 -20.07 2.01 16.33
C PHE A 20 -19.91 2.57 17.74
N ARG A 21 -19.79 1.72 18.76
CA ARG A 21 -19.50 2.17 20.13
C ARG A 21 -18.15 2.85 20.24
N ARG A 22 -17.09 2.23 19.71
CA ARG A 22 -15.74 2.83 19.69
C ARG A 22 -15.74 4.17 18.98
N LEU A 23 -16.48 4.26 17.88
CA LEU A 23 -16.61 5.46 17.09
C LEU A 23 -17.33 6.58 17.86
N GLN A 24 -18.47 6.26 18.49
CA GLN A 24 -19.20 7.21 19.34
C GLN A 24 -18.34 7.72 20.50
N SER A 25 -17.53 6.86 21.11
CA SER A 25 -16.59 7.25 22.16
C SER A 25 -15.50 8.19 21.63
N ALA A 26 -14.95 7.92 20.44
CA ALA A 26 -13.92 8.76 19.82
C ALA A 26 -14.47 10.15 19.43
N THR A 27 -15.65 10.22 18.82
CA THR A 27 -16.27 11.51 18.44
C THR A 27 -16.62 12.36 19.65
N LYS A 28 -17.06 11.74 20.76
CA LYS A 28 -17.32 12.45 22.02
C LYS A 28 -16.07 13.07 22.63
N LEU A 29 -14.92 12.42 22.47
CA LEU A 29 -13.66 12.87 23.04
C LEU A 29 -13.00 13.98 22.20
N SER A 30 -13.10 13.88 20.87
CA SER A 30 -12.45 14.81 19.93
C SER A 30 -13.28 16.05 19.60
N GLY A 31 -14.59 16.07 19.88
CA GLY A 31 -15.49 17.20 19.53
C GLY A 31 -15.81 17.31 18.04
N ASP A 32 -14.90 16.88 17.17
CA ASP A 32 -15.06 16.80 15.72
C ASP A 32 -15.21 15.36 15.21
N ILE A 33 -15.98 15.20 14.12
CA ILE A 33 -16.00 13.96 13.34
C ILE A 33 -14.69 13.91 12.52
N PRO A 34 -13.88 12.85 12.64
CA PRO A 34 -12.67 12.70 11.83
C PRO A 34 -12.96 12.87 10.34
N ALA A 35 -12.11 13.60 9.60
CA ALA A 35 -12.34 13.95 8.20
C ALA A 35 -12.54 12.72 7.27
N ASN A 36 -11.93 11.59 7.62
CA ASN A 36 -12.10 10.29 6.94
C ASN A 36 -13.47 9.63 7.18
N LEU A 37 -14.33 10.26 7.97
CA LEU A 37 -15.67 9.80 8.31
C LEU A 37 -16.73 10.87 7.98
N ALA A 38 -16.45 11.77 7.02
CA ALA A 38 -17.40 12.77 6.52
C ALA A 38 -18.75 12.18 6.06
N HIS A 39 -18.79 10.88 5.70
CA HIS A 39 -20.03 10.15 5.42
C HIS A 39 -20.96 10.01 6.64
N LEU A 40 -20.44 10.14 7.88
CA LEU A 40 -21.26 10.21 9.09
C LEU A 40 -21.92 11.58 9.26
N SER A 41 -21.44 12.61 8.58
CA SER A 41 -22.08 13.92 8.54
C SER A 41 -23.40 13.86 7.76
N SER A 42 -23.50 13.03 6.71
CA SER A 42 -24.75 12.80 5.98
C SER A 42 -25.64 11.72 6.62
N HIS A 43 -25.05 10.81 7.41
CA HIS A 43 -25.76 9.74 8.10
C HIS A 43 -25.28 9.61 9.56
N PRO A 44 -25.80 10.45 10.49
CA PRO A 44 -25.32 10.49 11.86
C PRO A 44 -25.50 9.14 12.56
N LEU A 45 -24.50 8.76 13.36
CA LEU A 45 -24.55 7.57 14.19
C LEU A 45 -25.27 7.91 15.50
N THR A 46 -26.59 7.68 15.55
CA THR A 46 -27.40 7.89 16.75
C THR A 46 -27.40 6.66 17.67
N ALA A 47 -27.70 6.85 18.95
CA ALA A 47 -27.88 5.75 19.90
C ALA A 47 -29.01 4.79 19.45
N GLU A 48 -30.08 5.33 18.85
CA GLU A 48 -31.20 4.57 18.28
C GLU A 48 -30.74 3.60 17.18
N ARG A 49 -29.82 4.03 16.30
CA ARG A 49 -29.23 3.16 15.28
C ARG A 49 -28.43 2.01 15.88
N ILE A 50 -27.72 2.24 16.99
CA ILE A 50 -27.00 1.17 17.70
C ILE A 50 -27.99 0.16 18.28
N VAL A 51 -29.10 0.62 18.85
CA VAL A 51 -30.16 -0.24 19.41
C VAL A 51 -30.87 -1.07 18.33
N ASP A 52 -31.22 -0.46 17.20
CA ASP A 52 -31.80 -1.17 16.04
C ASP A 52 -30.84 -2.27 15.52
N MET A 53 -29.54 -1.96 15.37
CA MET A 53 -28.56 -2.97 14.96
C MET A 53 -28.41 -4.10 15.99
N GLN A 54 -28.47 -3.80 17.28
CA GLN A 54 -28.44 -4.83 18.33
C GLN A 54 -29.65 -5.76 18.25
N ALA A 55 -30.84 -5.23 17.97
CA ALA A 55 -32.04 -6.04 17.80
C ALA A 55 -31.86 -7.03 16.63
N ARG A 56 -31.39 -6.55 15.48
CA ARG A 56 -31.13 -7.38 14.29
C ARG A 56 -30.06 -8.45 14.50
N ILE A 57 -29.01 -8.15 15.27
CA ILE A 57 -27.96 -9.12 15.60
C ILE A 57 -28.51 -10.29 16.43
N ARG A 58 -29.49 -10.05 17.31
CA ARG A 58 -30.08 -11.10 18.15
C ARG A 58 -30.83 -12.15 17.33
N GLU A 59 -31.37 -11.75 16.19
CA GLU A 59 -32.09 -12.63 15.27
C GLU A 59 -31.15 -13.48 14.40
N MET A 60 -29.85 -13.21 14.41
CA MET A 60 -28.86 -13.94 13.63
C MET A 60 -28.13 -15.02 14.44
N PRO A 61 -27.75 -16.14 13.80
CA PRO A 61 -26.90 -17.14 14.43
C PRO A 61 -25.53 -16.53 14.74
N LYS A 62 -25.07 -16.68 15.98
CA LYS A 62 -23.74 -16.23 16.41
C LYS A 62 -22.68 -17.09 15.72
N LYS A 63 -21.78 -16.46 14.98
CA LYS A 63 -20.63 -17.12 14.36
C LYS A 63 -19.36 -16.49 14.91
N ALA A 64 -18.70 -17.19 15.83
CA ALA A 64 -17.37 -16.78 16.27
C ALA A 64 -16.40 -17.00 15.10
N ARG A 65 -15.81 -15.91 14.58
CA ARG A 65 -14.79 -15.98 13.54
C ARG A 65 -13.48 -15.46 14.11
N VAL A 66 -12.43 -16.26 13.93
CA VAL A 66 -11.06 -15.79 14.15
C VAL A 66 -10.65 -15.02 12.90
N ASP A 67 -10.14 -13.80 13.09
CA ASP A 67 -9.61 -12.99 12.02
C ASP A 67 -8.49 -13.75 11.29
N ASN A 68 -8.43 -13.62 9.96
CA ASN A 68 -7.35 -14.25 9.19
C ASN A 68 -6.00 -13.58 9.49
N LEU A 69 -4.92 -14.28 9.14
CA LEU A 69 -3.58 -13.75 9.34
C LEU A 69 -3.36 -12.45 8.55
N ASP A 70 -3.81 -12.42 7.29
CA ASP A 70 -3.69 -11.24 6.43
C ASP A 70 -4.25 -9.99 7.10
N PHE A 71 -5.42 -10.07 7.74
CA PHE A 71 -6.00 -8.95 8.46
C PHE A 71 -5.08 -8.46 9.58
N GLN A 72 -4.49 -9.36 10.37
CA GLN A 72 -3.59 -8.97 11.44
C GLN A 72 -2.30 -8.33 10.90
N LEU A 73 -1.74 -8.85 9.80
CA LEU A 73 -0.54 -8.29 9.16
C LEU A 73 -0.82 -6.93 8.53
N VAL A 74 -1.94 -6.77 7.83
CA VAL A 74 -2.36 -5.50 7.23
C VAL A 74 -2.68 -4.48 8.31
N ARG A 75 -3.37 -4.87 9.38
CA ARG A 75 -3.64 -4.00 10.54
C ARG A 75 -2.35 -3.53 11.21
N ALA A 76 -1.39 -4.44 11.40
CA ALA A 76 -0.09 -4.08 11.95
C ALA A 76 0.66 -3.10 11.03
N ARG A 77 0.68 -3.37 9.71
CA ARG A 77 1.26 -2.47 8.70
C ARG A 77 0.63 -1.08 8.75
N ALA A 78 -0.70 -1.01 8.72
CA ALA A 78 -1.45 0.24 8.76
C ALA A 78 -1.15 1.05 10.02
N ARG A 79 -1.05 0.39 11.18
CA ARG A 79 -0.72 1.07 12.45
C ARG A 79 0.65 1.76 12.40
N VAL A 80 1.65 1.11 11.82
CA VAL A 80 3.00 1.70 11.69
C VAL A 80 3.00 2.87 10.71
N LEU A 81 2.27 2.76 9.60
CA LEU A 81 2.23 3.81 8.56
C LEU A 81 1.30 4.97 8.90
N GLN A 82 0.42 4.81 9.88
CA GLN A 82 -0.55 5.85 10.28
C GLN A 82 0.13 7.01 11.00
N ASP A 83 1.14 6.72 11.84
CA ASP A 83 1.88 7.73 12.59
C ASP A 83 3.37 7.37 12.68
N GLU A 84 4.15 7.98 11.79
CA GLU A 84 5.61 7.79 11.72
C GLU A 84 6.39 8.75 12.65
N SER A 85 5.69 9.57 13.46
CA SER A 85 6.32 10.45 14.43
C SER A 85 7.07 9.67 15.52
N VAL A 86 7.96 10.35 16.26
CA VAL A 86 8.72 9.70 17.35
C VAL A 86 7.79 9.18 18.45
N SER A 87 6.74 9.94 18.79
CA SER A 87 5.70 9.52 19.75
C SER A 87 4.87 8.37 19.21
N GLY A 88 4.39 8.46 17.96
CA GLY A 88 3.60 7.42 17.31
C GLY A 88 4.32 6.09 17.20
N ARG A 89 5.61 6.12 16.88
CA ARG A 89 6.47 4.92 16.87
C ARG A 89 6.59 4.28 18.24
N ARG A 90 6.78 5.07 19.30
CA ARG A 90 6.85 4.57 20.68
C ARG A 90 5.53 3.94 21.12
N ASP A 91 4.40 4.59 20.84
CA ASP A 91 3.08 4.09 21.20
C ASP A 91 2.73 2.81 20.43
N THR A 92 3.11 2.76 19.15
CA THR A 92 2.95 1.58 18.30
C THR A 92 3.80 0.41 18.80
N LYS A 93 5.04 0.67 19.23
CA LYS A 93 5.90 -0.34 19.86
C LYS A 93 5.26 -0.90 21.13
N ASN A 94 4.83 -0.05 22.06
CA ASN A 94 4.18 -0.45 23.31
C ASN A 94 2.91 -1.29 23.06
N ALA A 95 2.14 -0.92 22.04
CA ALA A 95 0.95 -1.66 21.65
C ALA A 95 1.28 -3.06 21.13
N PHE A 96 2.32 -3.20 20.30
CA PHE A 96 2.77 -4.52 19.83
C PHE A 96 3.37 -5.36 20.95
N GLU A 97 4.14 -4.76 21.87
CA GLU A 97 4.65 -5.47 23.05
C GLU A 97 3.53 -5.98 23.96
N THR A 98 2.44 -5.23 24.08
CA THR A 98 1.24 -5.69 24.79
C THR A 98 0.56 -6.81 24.02
N GLN A 99 0.41 -6.67 22.71
CA GLN A 99 -0.19 -7.69 21.84
C GLN A 99 0.62 -9.00 21.80
N LEU A 100 1.92 -8.96 22.02
CA LEU A 100 2.77 -10.15 22.13
C LEU A 100 2.45 -11.02 23.36
N LYS A 101 1.86 -10.44 24.41
CA LYS A 101 1.47 -11.17 25.64
C LYS A 101 0.20 -12.01 25.45
N GLU A 102 -0.55 -11.76 24.38
CA GLU A 102 -1.76 -12.51 24.05
C GLU A 102 -1.43 -13.95 23.63
N THR A 103 -2.35 -14.89 23.87
CA THR A 103 -2.14 -16.32 23.55
C THR A 103 -2.37 -16.65 22.07
N HIS A 104 -3.07 -15.80 21.33
CA HIS A 104 -3.43 -16.08 19.94
C HIS A 104 -2.26 -15.90 18.97
N ARG A 105 -1.86 -17.00 18.29
CA ARG A 105 -0.73 -17.02 17.34
C ARG A 105 -0.81 -15.98 16.22
N HIS A 106 -2.00 -15.74 15.66
CA HIS A 106 -2.19 -14.72 14.61
C HIS A 106 -1.93 -13.29 15.13
N LEU A 107 -2.33 -13.00 16.36
CA LEU A 107 -2.07 -11.70 16.99
C LEU A 107 -0.58 -11.54 17.29
N GLN A 108 0.07 -12.59 17.81
CA GLN A 108 1.52 -12.58 18.02
C GLN A 108 2.28 -12.37 16.71
N ALA A 109 1.93 -13.09 15.65
CA ALA A 109 2.56 -12.95 14.34
C ALA A 109 2.36 -11.54 13.75
N GLY A 110 1.16 -10.97 13.88
CA GLY A 110 0.87 -9.59 13.50
C GLY A 110 1.73 -8.58 14.26
N ALA A 111 1.91 -8.77 15.57
CA ALA A 111 2.75 -7.91 16.40
C ALA A 111 4.24 -8.03 16.02
N GLN A 112 4.75 -9.25 15.82
CA GLN A 112 6.13 -9.49 15.39
C GLN A 112 6.40 -8.87 14.01
N TYR A 113 5.47 -9.02 13.07
CA TYR A 113 5.53 -8.37 11.76
C TYR A 113 5.51 -6.83 11.88
N GLY A 114 4.66 -6.28 12.74
CA GLY A 114 4.61 -4.84 13.01
C GLY A 114 5.92 -4.29 13.59
N LEU A 115 6.52 -5.02 14.54
CA LEU A 115 7.84 -4.69 15.10
C LEU A 115 8.96 -4.78 14.05
N ALA A 116 8.91 -5.75 13.14
CA ALA A 116 9.85 -5.84 12.02
C ALA A 116 9.76 -4.61 11.12
N LEU A 117 8.55 -4.19 10.75
CA LEU A 117 8.34 -2.99 9.94
C LEU A 117 8.76 -1.72 10.68
N LEU A 118 8.50 -1.63 11.99
CA LEU A 118 8.92 -0.50 12.81
C LEU A 118 10.45 -0.39 12.86
N ALA A 119 11.15 -1.50 13.10
CA ALA A 119 12.61 -1.55 13.09
C ALA A 119 13.18 -1.15 11.71
N LEU A 120 12.52 -1.57 10.62
CA LEU A 120 12.88 -1.14 9.27
C LEU A 120 12.74 0.38 9.09
N ARG A 121 11.67 0.99 9.62
CA ARG A 121 11.45 2.45 9.60
C ARG A 121 12.46 3.21 10.45
N GLU A 122 13.00 2.57 11.48
CA GLU A 122 14.09 3.12 12.31
C GLU A 122 15.48 2.97 11.67
N GLY A 123 15.59 2.22 10.55
CA GLY A 123 16.86 1.92 9.88
C GLY A 123 17.60 0.70 10.45
N ASN A 124 17.02 0.02 11.44
CA ASN A 124 17.60 -1.16 12.09
C ASN A 124 17.29 -2.43 11.28
N VAL A 125 18.02 -2.65 10.18
CA VAL A 125 17.72 -3.74 9.23
C VAL A 125 17.94 -5.14 9.83
N LEU A 126 18.94 -5.30 10.72
CA LEU A 126 19.20 -6.57 11.40
C LEU A 126 18.04 -6.98 12.31
N ASP A 127 17.54 -6.03 13.12
CA ASP A 127 16.39 -6.27 14.00
C ASP A 127 15.13 -6.56 13.17
N ALA A 128 14.92 -5.81 12.09
CA ALA A 128 13.80 -6.03 11.18
C ALA A 128 13.77 -7.46 10.63
N GLN A 129 14.92 -7.97 10.17
CA GLN A 129 15.03 -9.34 9.67
C GLN A 129 14.76 -10.36 10.79
N SER A 130 15.31 -10.15 11.98
CA SER A 130 15.09 -11.05 13.12
C SER A 130 13.61 -11.15 13.54
N TRP A 131 12.89 -10.02 13.55
CA TRP A 131 11.47 -9.99 13.89
C TRP A 131 10.60 -10.59 12.80
N LEU A 132 10.97 -10.40 11.53
CA LEU A 132 10.30 -11.02 10.40
C LEU A 132 10.44 -12.56 10.46
N ASP A 133 11.61 -13.06 10.79
CA ASP A 133 11.85 -14.50 10.91
C ASP A 133 11.09 -15.11 12.09
N LYS A 134 11.00 -14.39 13.22
CA LYS A 134 10.12 -14.77 14.35
C LYS A 134 8.65 -14.82 13.91
N ALA A 135 8.17 -13.81 13.18
CA ALA A 135 6.80 -13.76 12.67
C ALA A 135 6.48 -14.97 11.78
N ARG A 136 7.39 -15.31 10.85
CA ARG A 136 7.26 -16.49 9.99
C ARG A 136 7.26 -17.79 10.81
N ALA A 137 8.15 -17.92 11.80
CA ALA A 137 8.22 -19.11 12.65
C ALA A 137 6.94 -19.31 13.49
N THR A 138 6.35 -18.23 14.00
CA THR A 138 5.08 -18.27 14.75
C THR A 138 3.90 -18.76 13.90
N VAL A 139 3.94 -18.50 12.59
CA VAL A 139 2.89 -18.88 11.63
C VAL A 139 3.11 -20.25 11.04
N LYS A 140 4.35 -20.73 10.91
CA LYS A 140 4.62 -22.07 10.40
C LYS A 140 3.79 -23.12 11.16
N PRO A 141 3.00 -23.97 10.46
CA PRO A 141 2.34 -25.08 11.12
C PRO A 141 3.42 -25.96 11.75
N LYS A 142 3.17 -26.44 12.98
CA LYS A 142 4.06 -27.43 13.59
C LYS A 142 4.08 -28.66 12.66
N GLU A 143 5.26 -29.21 12.38
CA GLU A 143 5.37 -30.44 11.59
C GLU A 143 4.46 -31.52 12.20
N GLY A 144 3.58 -32.10 11.40
CA GLY A 144 2.68 -33.19 11.81
C GLY A 144 1.19 -32.83 12.00
N VAL A 145 0.77 -31.56 11.89
CA VAL A 145 -0.66 -31.21 11.81
C VAL A 145 -1.07 -30.97 10.36
N LEU A 146 -1.96 -31.81 9.85
CA LEU A 146 -2.68 -31.60 8.59
C LEU A 146 -3.62 -30.39 8.78
N SER A 147 -3.08 -29.18 8.69
CA SER A 147 -3.93 -28.00 8.53
C SER A 147 -4.49 -28.05 7.13
N ALA A 148 -5.78 -28.34 7.01
CA ALA A 148 -6.54 -28.14 5.78
C ALA A 148 -6.15 -26.77 5.22
N GLU A 149 -5.73 -26.72 3.94
CA GLU A 149 -5.41 -25.49 3.22
C GLU A 149 -6.59 -24.53 3.40
N SER A 150 -6.49 -23.64 4.39
CA SER A 150 -7.53 -22.66 4.60
C SER A 150 -7.48 -21.75 3.40
N SER A 151 -8.58 -21.60 2.67
CA SER A 151 -8.73 -20.61 1.60
C SER A 151 -8.56 -19.15 2.09
N ALA A 152 -8.28 -18.96 3.39
CA ALA A 152 -7.88 -17.71 4.01
C ALA A 152 -6.36 -17.56 3.88
N GLY A 153 -5.91 -16.46 3.28
CA GLY A 153 -4.50 -16.26 2.93
C GLY A 153 -3.54 -16.46 4.12
N ASP A 154 -2.43 -17.09 3.79
CA ASP A 154 -1.35 -17.51 4.68
C ASP A 154 -0.41 -16.35 5.07
N GLY A 155 -0.74 -15.10 4.71
CA GLY A 155 0.13 -13.95 4.91
C GLY A 155 1.37 -13.94 4.02
N ALA A 156 1.53 -14.90 3.09
CA ALA A 156 2.79 -15.06 2.38
C ALA A 156 3.13 -13.87 1.49
N THR A 157 2.13 -13.19 0.92
CA THR A 157 2.33 -11.94 0.15
C THR A 157 2.91 -10.84 1.02
N MET A 158 2.41 -10.66 2.24
CA MET A 158 2.85 -9.65 3.19
C MET A 158 4.26 -9.95 3.72
N PHE A 159 4.54 -11.22 4.02
CA PHE A 159 5.87 -11.66 4.45
C PHE A 159 6.93 -11.58 3.35
N ALA A 160 6.57 -11.91 2.10
CA ALA A 160 7.45 -11.75 0.96
C ALA A 160 7.73 -10.26 0.73
N GLY A 161 6.68 -9.44 0.72
CA GLY A 161 6.79 -8.01 0.50
C GLY A 161 7.65 -7.30 1.54
N LEU A 162 7.51 -7.62 2.83
CA LEU A 162 8.37 -7.04 3.87
C LEU A 162 9.82 -7.54 3.77
N SER A 163 10.04 -8.80 3.36
CA SER A 163 11.41 -9.29 3.19
C SER A 163 12.16 -8.60 2.06
N ILE A 164 11.46 -8.32 0.96
CA ILE A 164 12.02 -7.53 -0.14
C ILE A 164 12.30 -6.10 0.34
N GLU A 165 11.37 -5.45 1.06
CA GLU A 165 11.58 -4.12 1.64
C GLU A 165 12.80 -4.04 2.57
N ILE A 166 13.03 -5.07 3.40
CA ILE A 166 14.21 -5.17 4.27
C ILE A 166 15.50 -5.23 3.44
N LYS A 167 15.52 -6.02 2.36
CA LYS A 167 16.70 -6.12 1.47
C LYS A 167 16.94 -4.86 0.64
N LEU A 168 15.89 -4.09 0.35
CA LEU A 168 15.96 -2.82 -0.36
C LEU A 168 16.19 -1.61 0.57
N ALA A 169 16.36 -1.84 1.88
CA ALA A 169 16.62 -0.78 2.83
C ALA A 169 17.90 0.01 2.49
N ALA A 170 17.89 1.31 2.81
CA ALA A 170 19.05 2.17 2.61
C ALA A 170 20.27 1.66 3.40
N GLY A 171 21.44 1.68 2.77
CA GLY A 171 22.70 1.21 3.39
C GLY A 171 23.00 -0.28 3.23
N GLN A 172 22.13 -1.04 2.55
CA GLN A 172 22.42 -2.43 2.20
C GLN A 172 23.49 -2.56 1.10
N ALA A 173 24.25 -3.65 1.14
CA ALA A 173 25.29 -3.92 0.15
C ALA A 173 24.69 -4.16 -1.24
N PRO A 174 25.37 -3.79 -2.34
CA PRO A 174 24.91 -4.07 -3.70
C PRO A 174 24.64 -5.56 -4.00
N ALA A 175 25.32 -6.46 -3.29
CA ALA A 175 25.06 -7.90 -3.38
C ALA A 175 23.66 -8.29 -2.86
N VAL A 176 23.18 -7.60 -1.81
CA VAL A 176 21.84 -7.82 -1.23
C VAL A 176 20.76 -7.32 -2.19
N ALA A 177 21.02 -6.24 -2.95
CA ALA A 177 20.10 -5.77 -3.98
C ALA A 177 19.88 -6.83 -5.08
N LYS A 178 20.93 -7.57 -5.48
CA LYS A 178 20.79 -8.69 -6.44
C LYS A 178 19.95 -9.85 -5.86
N GLN A 179 20.11 -10.16 -4.57
CA GLN A 179 19.26 -11.14 -3.90
C GLN A 179 17.80 -10.66 -3.82
N ALA A 180 17.58 -9.36 -3.60
CA ALA A 180 16.25 -8.76 -3.60
C ALA A 180 15.55 -8.92 -4.95
N VAL A 181 16.27 -8.77 -6.07
CA VAL A 181 15.72 -9.01 -7.42
C VAL A 181 15.27 -10.46 -7.59
N GLN A 182 16.11 -11.43 -7.17
CA GLN A 182 15.78 -12.85 -7.28
C GLN A 182 14.54 -13.21 -6.44
N GLU A 183 14.47 -12.72 -5.21
CA GLU A 183 13.31 -12.97 -4.35
C GLU A 183 12.06 -12.26 -4.86
N ALA A 184 12.19 -11.03 -5.38
CA ALA A 184 11.07 -10.30 -5.94
C ALA A 184 10.53 -10.94 -7.23
N ASP A 185 11.39 -11.49 -8.09
CA ASP A 185 10.93 -12.24 -9.27
C ASP A 185 10.22 -13.54 -8.87
N ALA A 186 10.78 -14.31 -7.94
CA ALA A 186 10.13 -15.50 -7.41
C ALA A 186 8.77 -15.18 -6.76
N ALA A 187 8.69 -14.08 -6.00
CA ALA A 187 7.45 -13.61 -5.39
C ALA A 187 6.44 -13.16 -6.45
N ARG A 188 6.87 -12.49 -7.52
CA ARG A 188 5.99 -12.04 -8.62
C ARG A 188 5.39 -13.23 -9.36
N GLN A 189 6.18 -14.28 -9.62
CA GLN A 189 5.70 -15.52 -10.24
C GLN A 189 4.70 -16.26 -9.32
N ARG A 190 4.95 -16.28 -8.01
CA ARG A 190 4.05 -16.88 -7.02
C ARG A 190 2.75 -16.08 -6.82
N PHE A 191 2.83 -14.75 -6.95
CA PHE A 191 1.72 -13.84 -6.67
C PHE A 191 1.45 -12.87 -7.84
N PRO A 192 1.02 -13.37 -9.00
CA PRO A 192 0.92 -12.57 -10.23
C PRO A 192 -0.11 -11.42 -10.14
N LEU A 193 -1.10 -11.54 -9.26
CA LEU A 193 -2.13 -10.50 -9.05
C LEU A 193 -1.70 -9.41 -8.06
N SER A 194 -0.57 -9.58 -7.37
CA SER A 194 -0.12 -8.62 -6.36
C SER A 194 0.61 -7.44 -6.99
N ARG A 195 -0.09 -6.30 -7.11
CA ARG A 195 0.50 -5.03 -7.58
C ARG A 195 1.67 -4.56 -6.71
N ALA A 196 1.60 -4.81 -5.41
CA ALA A 196 2.67 -4.45 -4.47
C ALA A 196 3.98 -5.19 -4.79
N ILE A 197 3.91 -6.51 -5.00
CA ILE A 197 5.07 -7.32 -5.38
C ILE A 197 5.58 -6.93 -6.77
N ALA A 198 4.66 -6.70 -7.72
CA ALA A 198 5.00 -6.23 -9.06
C ALA A 198 5.80 -4.91 -9.01
N ARG A 199 5.40 -3.96 -8.17
CA ARG A 199 6.13 -2.70 -7.97
C ARG A 199 7.49 -2.94 -7.30
N GLN A 200 7.54 -3.73 -6.25
CA GLN A 200 8.77 -4.03 -5.52
C GLN A 200 9.84 -4.71 -6.40
N TYR A 201 9.43 -5.54 -7.37
CA TYR A 201 10.36 -6.08 -8.36
C TYR A 201 11.00 -4.97 -9.22
N GLY A 202 10.21 -3.99 -9.67
CA GLY A 202 10.75 -2.81 -10.35
C GLY A 202 11.69 -1.98 -9.47
N GLU A 203 11.37 -1.82 -8.17
CA GLU A 203 12.24 -1.13 -7.20
C GLU A 203 13.55 -1.91 -6.98
N ALA A 204 13.48 -3.24 -6.94
CA ALA A 204 14.65 -4.09 -6.80
C ALA A 204 15.58 -4.01 -8.02
N LEU A 205 15.04 -4.03 -9.24
CA LEU A 205 15.84 -3.86 -10.46
C LEU A 205 16.57 -2.51 -10.48
N LEU A 206 15.87 -1.44 -10.06
CA LEU A 206 16.45 -0.10 -9.92
C LEU A 206 17.58 -0.08 -8.87
N ALA A 207 17.37 -0.69 -7.70
CA ALA A 207 18.35 -0.75 -6.63
C ALA A 207 19.58 -1.60 -7.01
N ALA A 208 19.40 -2.65 -7.80
CA ALA A 208 20.47 -3.51 -8.31
C ALA A 208 21.25 -2.90 -9.49
N GLY A 209 20.84 -1.73 -10.00
CA GLY A 209 21.46 -1.08 -11.14
C GLY A 209 21.11 -1.69 -12.51
N GLN A 210 20.10 -2.58 -12.56
CA GLN A 210 19.65 -3.24 -13.79
C GLN A 210 18.65 -2.34 -14.55
N PHE A 211 19.11 -1.15 -14.96
CA PHE A 211 18.22 -0.10 -15.45
C PHE A 211 17.51 -0.45 -16.77
N GLU A 212 18.16 -1.18 -17.69
CA GLU A 212 17.55 -1.59 -18.96
C GLU A 212 16.38 -2.57 -18.75
N GLU A 213 16.57 -3.55 -17.86
CA GLU A 213 15.52 -4.49 -17.47
C GLU A 213 14.40 -3.78 -16.70
N ALA A 214 14.76 -2.89 -15.77
CA ALA A 214 13.80 -2.05 -15.05
C ALA A 214 12.94 -1.23 -16.02
N THR A 215 13.53 -0.59 -17.03
CA THR A 215 12.79 0.19 -18.03
C THR A 215 11.84 -0.67 -18.85
N ARG A 216 12.29 -1.83 -19.35
CA ARG A 216 11.40 -2.74 -20.12
C ARG A 216 10.21 -3.16 -19.27
N TYR A 217 10.47 -3.66 -18.07
CA TYR A 217 9.43 -4.10 -17.15
C TYR A 217 8.47 -2.96 -16.76
N LEU A 218 9.00 -1.79 -16.38
CA LEU A 218 8.17 -0.67 -15.93
C LEU A 218 7.35 -0.05 -17.06
N ARG A 219 7.80 -0.10 -18.32
CA ARG A 219 6.98 0.30 -19.47
C ARG A 219 5.74 -0.59 -19.63
N ASP A 220 5.88 -1.90 -19.42
CA ASP A 220 4.75 -2.81 -19.49
C ASP A 220 3.80 -2.58 -18.30
N GLN A 221 4.35 -2.34 -17.10
CA GLN A 221 3.55 -2.06 -15.91
C GLN A 221 2.78 -0.75 -16.01
N THR A 222 3.36 0.33 -16.55
CA THR A 222 2.65 1.61 -16.72
C THR A 222 1.54 1.53 -17.76
N GLN A 223 1.65 0.65 -18.76
CA GLN A 223 0.56 0.41 -19.72
C GLN A 223 -0.63 -0.32 -19.09
N LEU A 224 -0.35 -1.26 -18.18
CA LEU A 224 -1.37 -2.05 -17.48
C LEU A 224 -2.04 -1.26 -16.34
N TYR A 225 -1.26 -0.44 -15.63
CA TYR A 225 -1.70 0.32 -14.45
C TYR A 225 -1.48 1.82 -14.63
N ARG A 226 -2.12 2.39 -15.66
CA ARG A 226 -1.99 3.81 -16.05
C ARG A 226 -2.35 4.81 -14.96
N GLU A 227 -3.16 4.40 -14.00
CA GLU A 227 -3.64 5.25 -12.89
C GLU A 227 -2.73 5.22 -11.66
N GLU A 228 -1.54 4.61 -11.74
CA GLU A 228 -0.60 4.54 -10.61
C GLU A 228 0.60 5.49 -10.83
N PRO A 229 0.62 6.70 -10.22
CA PRO A 229 1.68 7.69 -10.44
C PRO A 229 3.07 7.15 -10.09
N LYS A 230 3.15 6.32 -9.05
CA LYS A 230 4.41 5.74 -8.55
C LYS A 230 5.14 4.92 -9.62
N LEU A 231 4.42 4.24 -10.51
CA LEU A 231 5.06 3.47 -11.59
C LEU A 231 5.71 4.39 -12.62
N HIS A 232 5.06 5.51 -12.92
CA HIS A 232 5.62 6.54 -13.79
C HIS A 232 6.85 7.21 -13.16
N ASP A 233 6.83 7.49 -11.85
CA ASP A 233 7.99 8.01 -11.12
C ASP A 233 9.18 7.03 -11.15
N MET A 234 8.92 5.74 -10.97
CA MET A 234 9.95 4.71 -11.05
C MET A 234 10.54 4.60 -12.45
N LEU A 235 9.69 4.66 -13.49
CA LEU A 235 10.12 4.65 -14.88
C LEU A 235 10.99 5.87 -15.20
N ALA A 236 10.60 7.05 -14.70
CA ALA A 236 11.40 8.26 -14.82
C ALA A 236 12.77 8.12 -14.14
N ARG A 237 12.84 7.54 -12.93
CA ARG A 237 14.11 7.24 -12.25
C ARG A 237 14.98 6.28 -13.07
N ALA A 238 14.38 5.26 -13.70
CA ALA A 238 15.09 4.33 -14.58
C ALA A 238 15.74 5.06 -15.77
N TYR A 239 14.98 5.94 -16.43
CA TYR A 239 15.47 6.76 -17.54
C TYR A 239 16.55 7.75 -17.12
N SER A 240 16.38 8.40 -15.96
CA SER A 240 17.37 9.31 -15.40
C SER A 240 18.74 8.63 -15.21
N LYS A 241 18.74 7.40 -14.67
CA LYS A 241 19.96 6.61 -14.47
C LYS A 241 20.62 6.13 -15.77
N GLN A 242 19.87 6.11 -16.87
CA GLN A 242 20.38 5.81 -18.22
C GLN A 242 20.80 7.07 -18.99
N GLY A 243 20.62 8.28 -18.44
CA GLY A 243 20.87 9.53 -19.14
C GLY A 243 19.84 9.88 -20.23
N LYS A 244 18.65 9.25 -20.20
CA LYS A 244 17.55 9.49 -21.15
C LYS A 244 16.63 10.60 -20.61
N ILE A 245 17.05 11.85 -20.78
CA ILE A 245 16.44 13.03 -20.15
C ILE A 245 15.05 13.32 -20.74
N ALA A 246 14.89 13.26 -22.07
CA ALA A 246 13.59 13.45 -22.72
C ALA A 246 12.54 12.48 -22.17
N LEU A 247 12.85 11.19 -22.17
CA LEU A 247 11.97 10.11 -21.71
C LEU A 247 11.71 10.18 -20.20
N GLN A 248 12.69 10.62 -19.40
CA GLN A 248 12.50 10.88 -17.98
C GLN A 248 11.40 11.92 -17.76
N HIS A 249 11.49 13.08 -18.43
CA HIS A 249 10.51 14.16 -18.28
C HIS A 249 9.13 13.77 -18.82
N MET A 250 9.06 12.99 -19.90
CA MET A 250 7.79 12.42 -20.38
C MET A 250 7.14 11.50 -19.33
N ALA A 251 7.92 10.61 -18.70
CA ALA A 251 7.39 9.74 -17.65
C ALA A 251 6.92 10.54 -16.43
N LEU A 252 7.65 11.58 -16.02
CA LEU A 252 7.22 12.49 -14.94
C LEU A 252 5.95 13.27 -15.29
N ALA A 253 5.81 13.71 -16.55
CA ALA A 253 4.61 14.39 -16.99
C ALA A 253 3.37 13.51 -16.77
N GLU A 254 3.42 12.23 -17.17
CA GLU A 254 2.32 11.29 -16.94
C GLU A 254 2.03 11.07 -15.45
N SER A 255 3.05 10.98 -14.60
CA SER A 255 2.86 10.92 -13.14
C SER A 255 2.05 12.11 -12.62
N TYR A 256 2.39 13.33 -13.07
CA TYR A 256 1.66 14.55 -12.70
C TYR A 256 0.24 14.60 -13.29
N VAL A 257 0.02 14.07 -14.50
CA VAL A 257 -1.33 13.95 -15.08
C VAL A 257 -2.21 13.09 -14.18
N VAL A 258 -1.71 11.93 -13.76
CA VAL A 258 -2.46 11.00 -12.89
C VAL A 258 -2.67 11.61 -11.50
N ALA A 259 -1.73 12.41 -11.01
CA ALA A 259 -1.87 13.16 -9.75
C ALA A 259 -2.82 14.38 -9.85
N GLY A 260 -3.35 14.70 -11.04
CA GLY A 260 -4.21 15.87 -11.28
C GLY A 260 -3.45 17.20 -11.37
N ALA A 261 -2.13 17.19 -11.34
CA ALA A 261 -1.28 18.37 -11.42
C ALA A 261 -0.98 18.74 -12.89
N LEU A 262 -2.00 19.05 -13.68
CA LEU A 262 -1.86 19.37 -15.11
C LEU A 262 -0.84 20.49 -15.43
N PRO A 263 -0.77 21.61 -14.66
CA PRO A 263 0.23 22.64 -14.94
C PRO A 263 1.68 22.11 -14.79
N ALA A 264 1.91 21.26 -13.79
CA ALA A 264 3.22 20.64 -13.58
C ALA A 264 3.54 19.64 -14.69
N ALA A 265 2.56 18.88 -15.16
CA ALA A 265 2.72 17.95 -16.28
C ALA A 265 3.15 18.68 -17.58
N VAL A 266 2.50 19.80 -17.91
CA VAL A 266 2.88 20.61 -19.08
C VAL A 266 4.30 21.14 -18.95
N ALA A 267 4.69 21.65 -17.78
CA ALA A 267 6.05 22.11 -17.53
C ALA A 267 7.09 20.99 -17.71
N GLN A 268 6.79 19.75 -17.31
CA GLN A 268 7.65 18.60 -17.57
C GLN A 268 7.77 18.30 -19.07
N LEU A 269 6.69 18.37 -19.85
CA LEU A 269 6.76 18.16 -21.30
C LEU A 269 7.59 19.25 -22.01
N GLU A 270 7.51 20.50 -21.55
CA GLU A 270 8.35 21.58 -22.07
C GLU A 270 9.84 21.34 -21.78
N LEU A 271 10.17 20.77 -20.60
CA LEU A 271 11.53 20.34 -20.27
C LEU A 271 11.96 19.14 -21.13
N ALA A 272 11.07 18.17 -21.35
CA ALA A 272 11.32 17.04 -22.23
C ALA A 272 11.68 17.52 -23.65
N ARG A 273 10.92 18.49 -24.20
CA ARG A 273 11.16 19.05 -25.54
C ARG A 273 12.49 19.78 -25.67
N LYS A 274 13.00 20.38 -24.60
CA LYS A 274 14.28 21.11 -24.57
C LYS A 274 15.49 20.20 -24.35
N ALA A 275 15.26 18.93 -24.05
CA ALA A 275 16.35 18.00 -23.79
C ALA A 275 17.14 17.69 -25.09
N GLY A 276 18.46 17.55 -24.96
CA GLY A 276 19.35 17.35 -26.11
C GLY A 276 19.28 15.95 -26.73
N ASP A 277 18.65 14.99 -26.05
CA ASP A 277 18.52 13.58 -26.45
C ASP A 277 17.17 13.26 -27.12
N VAL A 278 16.34 14.27 -27.40
CA VAL A 278 15.02 14.12 -28.02
C VAL A 278 15.14 13.62 -29.46
N SER A 279 14.54 12.47 -29.75
CA SER A 279 14.32 12.00 -31.13
C SER A 279 13.19 12.77 -31.81
N PHE A 280 13.21 12.86 -33.13
CA PHE A 280 12.10 13.43 -33.92
C PHE A 280 10.75 12.78 -33.60
N TYR A 281 10.74 11.46 -33.38
CA TYR A 281 9.53 10.74 -32.98
C TYR A 281 9.05 11.17 -31.60
N ASP A 282 9.98 11.25 -30.62
CA ASP A 282 9.65 11.65 -29.26
C ASP A 282 9.15 13.10 -29.22
N GLN A 283 9.72 13.98 -30.05
CA GLN A 283 9.26 15.37 -30.20
C GLN A 283 7.80 15.44 -30.67
N ALA A 284 7.42 14.65 -31.68
CA ALA A 284 6.05 14.61 -32.17
C ALA A 284 5.08 14.11 -31.08
N VAL A 285 5.48 13.11 -30.28
CA VAL A 285 4.68 12.61 -29.17
C VAL A 285 4.55 13.65 -28.05
N ILE A 286 5.64 14.33 -27.71
CA ILE A 286 5.66 15.40 -26.69
C ILE A 286 4.72 16.54 -27.12
N ASP A 287 4.83 17.02 -28.35
CA ASP A 287 4.00 18.14 -28.85
C ASP A 287 2.52 17.77 -28.90
N ALA A 288 2.17 16.54 -29.30
CA ALA A 288 0.80 16.06 -29.30
C ALA A 288 0.23 16.01 -27.87
N ARG A 289 1.00 15.46 -26.93
CA ARG A 289 0.60 15.35 -25.52
C ARG A 289 0.50 16.70 -24.84
N GLU A 290 1.42 17.63 -25.13
CA GLU A 290 1.40 19.00 -24.59
C GLU A 290 0.12 19.73 -25.02
N ARG A 291 -0.29 19.60 -26.29
CA ARG A 291 -1.55 20.18 -26.79
C ARG A 291 -2.78 19.59 -26.11
N GLU A 292 -2.82 18.28 -25.93
CA GLU A 292 -3.91 17.58 -25.22
C GLU A 292 -4.05 18.10 -23.78
N LEU A 293 -2.95 18.16 -23.03
CA LEU A 293 -2.97 18.60 -21.64
C LEU A 293 -3.33 20.08 -21.49
N LYS A 294 -2.88 20.96 -22.40
CA LYS A 294 -3.26 22.37 -22.42
C LYS A 294 -4.75 22.56 -22.71
N ALA A 295 -5.31 21.76 -23.63
CA ALA A 295 -6.75 21.79 -23.92
C ALA A 295 -7.58 21.36 -22.68
N ARG A 296 -7.17 20.28 -22.01
CA ARG A 296 -7.81 19.81 -20.78
C ARG A 296 -7.73 20.84 -19.65
N GLN A 297 -6.56 21.46 -19.45
CA GLN A 297 -6.37 22.50 -18.45
C GLN A 297 -7.27 23.73 -18.71
N LYS A 298 -7.49 24.08 -19.99
CA LYS A 298 -8.39 25.18 -20.36
C LYS A 298 -9.85 24.82 -20.02
N ALA A 299 -10.27 23.61 -20.35
CA ALA A 299 -11.62 23.13 -20.04
C ALA A 299 -11.89 23.11 -18.52
N GLU A 300 -10.95 22.59 -17.72
CA GLU A 300 -11.09 22.57 -16.25
C GLU A 300 -11.20 23.99 -15.66
N LYS A 301 -10.47 24.96 -16.20
CA LYS A 301 -10.57 26.38 -15.79
C LYS A 301 -11.87 27.05 -16.22
N GLU A 302 -12.48 26.61 -17.31
CA GLU A 302 -13.79 27.11 -17.76
C GLU A 302 -14.89 26.55 -16.85
N GLU A 303 -14.86 25.24 -16.54
CA GLU A 303 -15.78 24.61 -15.59
C GLU A 303 -15.67 25.21 -14.17
N GLU A 304 -14.47 25.53 -13.69
CA GLU A 304 -14.28 26.19 -12.39
C GLU A 304 -14.85 27.62 -12.36
N LYS A 305 -14.92 28.31 -13.49
CA LYS A 305 -15.52 29.65 -13.58
C LYS A 305 -17.04 29.63 -13.68
N GLU A 306 -17.62 28.52 -14.13
CA GLU A 306 -19.06 28.32 -14.25
C GLU A 306 -19.71 27.79 -12.96
N ARG A 307 -18.91 27.30 -11.99
CA ARG A 307 -19.35 26.86 -10.66
C ARG A 307 -19.30 27.98 -9.63
#